data_AF-A0A9P7WUX1-F1
#
_entry.id   AF-A0A9P7WUX1-F1
#
_cell.length_a   1.000
_cell.length_b   1.000
_cell.length_c   1.000
_cell.angle_alpha   90.00
_cell.angle_beta   90.00
_cell.angle_gamma   90.00
#
_symmetry.space_group_name_H-M   'P 1'
#
loop_
_entity.id
_entity.type
_entity.pdbx_description
1 polymer ?
#
loop_
_entity_poly.entity_id
_entity_poly.type
_entity_poly.pdbx_seq_one_letter_code
_entity_poly.pdbx_strand_id
1 'polypeptide(L)'
;MQAAQLAFLTEEQINQFHRDGFLLLPGFLDQQDVGDMLARSKQLLDEFDISNHPMTKFIPGDSRNAHVGDDYFLNSGDKIRFFLEEDAVGSDGKLDRPKELAVNKIGHALHELDPIFRRVTLENQKLKSLARDLKFHKDPAVLQSMTIFKQPRIGGKVPEHNDRQVYLPLIAFTYQYLTKRPMQTYQNQHIPALGFWFALEDCTPSNGALSFAPGSHLTHPIDRRFVRTGTGGTGFETLCAPGPPLREEDYVMHPCPAGTLVVIHGSVLHKSERNTSEKTRYAYTFHMIESAPPTVYDEKNWLQPTREMPFSKLFAAS
;
A
#
# COMPACT_ATOMS: atom_id res chain seq x y z
N MET A 1 -35.79 -11.89 -4.07
CA MET A 1 -34.33 -12.04 -4.11
C MET A 1 -33.88 -12.27 -2.67
N GLN A 2 -33.33 -13.43 -2.33
CA GLN A 2 -32.69 -13.62 -1.03
C GLN A 2 -31.48 -12.68 -0.98
N ALA A 3 -31.39 -11.83 0.05
CA ALA A 3 -30.17 -11.08 0.33
C ALA A 3 -29.03 -12.10 0.45
N ALA A 4 -27.98 -11.92 -0.34
CA ALA A 4 -26.83 -12.81 -0.27
C ALA A 4 -26.26 -12.73 1.16
N GLN A 5 -26.21 -13.87 1.84
CA GLN A 5 -25.74 -13.96 3.21
C GLN A 5 -24.26 -13.54 3.28
N LEU A 6 -23.96 -12.51 4.08
CA LEU A 6 -22.59 -12.08 4.35
C LEU A 6 -21.88 -13.10 5.25
N ALA A 7 -20.60 -13.37 4.97
CA ALA A 7 -19.84 -14.42 5.64
C ALA A 7 -18.94 -13.91 6.78
N PHE A 8 -18.53 -12.65 6.74
CA PHE A 8 -17.56 -12.03 7.63
C PHE A 8 -17.93 -10.59 8.00
N LEU A 9 -18.22 -9.73 7.02
CA LEU A 9 -18.59 -8.33 7.26
C LEU A 9 -20.08 -8.20 7.61
N THR A 10 -20.41 -7.17 8.38
CA THR A 10 -21.79 -6.71 8.55
C THR A 10 -22.16 -5.68 7.49
N GLU A 11 -23.47 -5.49 7.25
CA GLU A 11 -23.95 -4.43 6.35
C GLU A 11 -23.49 -3.04 6.81
N GLU A 12 -23.45 -2.79 8.13
CA GLU A 12 -22.99 -1.51 8.67
C GLU A 12 -21.51 -1.25 8.37
N GLN A 13 -20.65 -2.27 8.47
CA GLN A 13 -19.23 -2.15 8.12
C GLN A 13 -19.02 -1.90 6.63
N ILE A 14 -19.83 -2.53 5.77
CA ILE A 14 -19.80 -2.28 4.32
C ILE A 14 -20.23 -0.83 4.03
N ASN A 15 -21.32 -0.37 4.64
CA ASN A 15 -21.81 1.00 4.51
C ASN A 15 -20.78 2.01 5.02
N GLN A 16 -20.12 1.72 6.15
CA GLN A 16 -19.03 2.53 6.67
C GLN A 16 -17.87 2.64 5.67
N PHE A 17 -17.42 1.52 5.11
CA PHE A 17 -16.34 1.54 4.12
C PHE A 17 -16.69 2.41 2.91
N HIS A 18 -17.91 2.28 2.37
CA HIS A 18 -18.33 3.07 1.21
C HIS A 18 -18.50 4.57 1.53
N ARG A 19 -18.92 4.90 2.75
CA ARG A 19 -19.11 6.29 3.20
C ARG A 19 -17.79 6.98 3.54
N ASP A 20 -16.91 6.28 4.24
CA ASP A 20 -15.72 6.88 4.87
C ASP A 20 -14.45 6.63 4.03
N GLY A 21 -14.43 5.58 3.20
CA GLY A 21 -13.29 5.22 2.35
C GLY A 21 -12.28 4.31 3.03
N PHE A 22 -12.55 3.89 4.27
CA PHE A 22 -11.72 2.95 5.00
C PHE A 22 -12.55 2.22 6.06
N LEU A 23 -12.02 1.11 6.59
CA LEU A 23 -12.66 0.32 7.64
C LEU A 23 -11.61 -0.30 8.56
N LEU A 24 -11.77 -0.11 9.88
CA LEU A 24 -10.94 -0.76 10.90
C LEU A 24 -11.63 -2.03 11.42
N LEU A 25 -10.86 -3.12 11.51
CA LEU A 25 -11.28 -4.43 11.99
C LEU A 25 -10.29 -4.91 13.06
N PRO A 26 -10.46 -4.47 14.32
CA PRO A 26 -9.62 -4.91 15.43
C PRO A 26 -9.68 -6.43 15.64
N GLY A 27 -8.54 -7.05 15.97
CA GLY A 27 -8.46 -8.50 16.21
C GLY A 27 -8.68 -9.36 14.97
N PHE A 28 -8.49 -8.81 13.77
CA PHE A 28 -8.60 -9.56 12.52
C PHE A 28 -7.55 -10.67 12.45
N LEU A 29 -6.28 -10.34 12.73
CA LEU A 29 -5.23 -11.32 12.97
C LEU A 29 -5.26 -11.74 14.44
N ASP A 30 -5.08 -13.03 14.67
CA ASP A 30 -4.86 -13.52 16.03
C ASP A 30 -3.41 -13.27 16.48
N GLN A 31 -3.15 -13.51 17.76
CA GLN A 31 -1.84 -13.27 18.35
C GLN A 31 -0.73 -14.15 17.76
N GLN A 32 -1.08 -15.34 17.24
CA GLN A 32 -0.11 -16.23 16.62
C GLN A 32 0.32 -15.68 15.26
N ASP A 33 -0.63 -15.29 14.40
CA ASP A 33 -0.31 -14.67 13.10
C ASP A 33 0.50 -13.38 13.28
N VAL A 34 0.11 -12.52 14.24
CA VAL A 34 0.87 -11.30 14.55
C VAL A 34 2.29 -11.64 15.00
N GLY A 35 2.44 -12.60 15.92
CA GLY A 35 3.74 -13.04 16.43
C GLY A 35 4.64 -13.62 15.34
N ASP A 36 4.11 -14.50 14.50
CA ASP A 36 4.82 -15.13 13.39
C ASP A 36 5.33 -14.08 12.38
N MET A 37 4.45 -13.16 11.96
CA MET A 37 4.80 -12.11 11.01
C MET A 37 5.83 -11.13 11.58
N LEU A 38 5.70 -10.77 12.86
CA LEU A 38 6.65 -9.89 13.54
C LEU A 38 8.03 -10.56 13.68
N ALA A 39 8.05 -11.83 14.10
CA ALA A 39 9.28 -12.61 14.20
C ALA A 39 9.96 -12.77 12.83
N ARG A 40 9.19 -13.10 11.78
CA ARG A 40 9.73 -13.23 10.43
C ARG A 40 10.24 -11.90 9.88
N SER A 41 9.55 -10.79 10.17
CA SER A 41 10.01 -9.45 9.80
C SER A 41 11.36 -9.11 10.41
N LYS A 42 11.58 -9.44 11.69
CA LYS A 42 12.87 -9.24 12.37
C LYS A 42 13.95 -10.14 11.79
N GLN A 43 13.64 -11.41 11.54
CA GLN A 43 14.57 -12.34 10.90
C GLN A 43 15.03 -11.84 9.51
N LEU A 44 14.11 -11.30 8.70
CA LEU A 44 14.46 -10.71 7.40
C LEU A 44 15.44 -9.53 7.55
N LEU A 45 15.28 -8.70 8.58
CA LEU A 45 16.21 -7.60 8.87
C LEU A 45 17.58 -8.11 9.35
N ASP A 46 17.60 -9.19 10.13
CA ASP A 46 18.85 -9.81 10.59
C ASP A 46 19.62 -10.43 9.41
N GLU A 47 18.91 -11.12 8.51
CA GLU A 47 19.42 -11.75 7.28
C GLU A 47 19.82 -10.74 6.19
N PHE A 48 19.39 -9.48 6.29
CA PHE A 48 19.67 -8.44 5.32
C PHE A 48 21.18 -8.18 5.16
N ASP A 49 21.73 -8.48 3.99
CA ASP A 49 23.12 -8.14 3.66
C ASP A 49 23.22 -6.70 3.10
N ILE A 50 23.70 -5.78 3.94
CA ILE A 50 23.95 -4.39 3.58
C ILE A 50 25.16 -4.24 2.63
N SER A 51 26.09 -5.20 2.59
CA SER A 51 27.39 -5.01 1.90
C SER A 51 27.27 -4.86 0.39
N ASN A 52 26.25 -5.50 -0.21
CA ASN A 52 25.93 -5.43 -1.64
C ASN A 52 24.72 -4.53 -1.93
N HIS A 53 24.22 -3.82 -0.91
CA HIS A 53 23.03 -2.99 -1.04
C HIS A 53 23.38 -1.61 -1.63
N PRO A 54 22.66 -1.10 -2.63
CA PRO A 54 22.94 0.19 -3.28
C PRO A 54 22.57 1.42 -2.44
N MET A 55 22.32 1.25 -1.14
CA MET A 55 21.87 2.29 -0.22
C MET A 55 20.57 3.01 -0.65
N THR A 56 19.72 2.33 -1.42
CA THR A 56 18.42 2.84 -1.87
C THR A 56 17.57 3.27 -0.68
N LYS A 57 17.17 4.54 -0.69
CA LYS A 57 16.34 5.18 0.33
C LYS A 57 14.87 5.14 -0.08
N PHE A 58 13.97 5.06 0.89
CA PHE A 58 12.58 5.39 0.66
C PHE A 58 12.43 6.92 0.56
N ILE A 59 12.02 7.41 -0.61
CA ILE A 59 11.72 8.82 -0.84
C ILE A 59 10.21 8.95 -1.11
N PRO A 60 9.46 9.65 -0.24
CA PRO A 60 8.06 9.96 -0.52
C PRO A 60 7.91 10.78 -1.81
N GLY A 61 6.85 10.53 -2.58
CA GLY A 61 6.68 11.07 -3.94
C GLY A 61 6.59 12.60 -4.09
N ASP A 62 6.55 13.37 -3.00
CA ASP A 62 6.47 14.84 -3.02
C ASP A 62 7.82 15.57 -3.03
N SER A 63 8.93 14.84 -3.05
CA SER A 63 10.27 15.41 -3.13
C SER A 63 10.53 15.94 -4.55
N ARG A 64 10.15 17.21 -4.79
CA ARG A 64 10.04 17.91 -6.09
C ARG A 64 11.27 17.88 -7.02
N ASN A 65 12.41 17.27 -6.65
CA ASN A 65 13.66 17.30 -7.41
C ASN A 65 14.46 15.98 -7.44
N ALA A 66 13.89 14.84 -7.02
CA ALA A 66 14.60 13.57 -7.06
C ALA A 66 13.92 12.59 -8.03
N HIS A 67 14.69 11.93 -8.89
CA HIS A 67 14.26 10.66 -9.47
C HIS A 67 13.86 9.74 -8.31
N VAL A 68 12.55 9.45 -8.19
CA VAL A 68 12.06 8.55 -7.15
C VAL A 68 12.39 7.14 -7.62
N GLY A 69 13.16 6.40 -6.82
CA GLY A 69 13.51 5.01 -7.14
C GLY A 69 14.57 4.86 -8.24
N ASP A 70 15.58 4.07 -7.91
CA ASP A 70 16.63 3.58 -8.82
C ASP A 70 16.23 2.22 -9.43
N ASP A 71 17.16 1.58 -10.16
CA ASP A 71 16.97 0.23 -10.70
C ASP A 71 16.66 -0.82 -9.62
N TYR A 72 17.14 -0.61 -8.39
CA TYR A 72 16.87 -1.48 -7.25
C TYR A 72 15.41 -1.35 -6.80
N PHE A 73 14.83 -0.15 -6.83
CA PHE A 73 13.39 0.02 -6.64
C PHE A 73 12.58 -0.52 -7.81
N LEU A 74 12.91 -0.14 -9.05
CA LEU A 74 12.11 -0.51 -10.23
C LEU A 74 12.01 -2.02 -10.45
N ASN A 75 13.05 -2.79 -10.10
CA ASN A 75 13.08 -4.24 -10.30
C ASN A 75 12.78 -5.03 -9.02
N SER A 76 12.10 -4.41 -8.05
CA SER A 76 11.77 -5.02 -6.75
C SER A 76 10.40 -5.71 -6.72
N GLY A 77 9.61 -5.59 -7.79
CA GLY A 77 8.21 -5.99 -7.81
C GLY A 77 7.96 -7.47 -7.56
N ASP A 78 8.91 -8.31 -7.92
CA ASP A 78 8.90 -9.76 -7.79
C ASP A 78 10.05 -10.25 -6.88
N LYS A 79 10.44 -9.43 -5.91
CA LYS A 79 11.53 -9.68 -4.95
C LYS A 79 11.15 -9.26 -3.52
N ILE A 80 11.96 -9.70 -2.56
CA ILE A 80 12.01 -9.14 -1.20
C ILE A 80 13.29 -8.29 -1.12
N ARG A 81 13.13 -6.97 -1.14
CA ARG A 81 14.16 -5.94 -1.14
C ARG A 81 13.95 -4.95 -0.01
N PHE A 82 15.01 -4.30 0.41
CA PHE A 82 15.08 -3.46 1.60
C PHE A 82 15.21 -2.00 1.20
N PHE A 83 14.45 -1.11 1.83
CA PHE A 83 14.49 0.32 1.52
C PHE A 83 14.78 1.08 2.80
N LEU A 84 15.85 1.89 2.78
CA LEU A 84 16.38 2.55 3.98
C LEU A 84 15.60 3.83 4.30
N GLU A 85 15.57 4.20 5.58
CA GLU A 85 15.16 5.54 6.02
C GLU A 85 16.16 6.57 5.51
N GLU A 86 15.67 7.73 5.07
CA GLU A 86 16.53 8.82 4.60
C GLU A 86 17.50 9.27 5.70
N ASP A 87 16.98 9.42 6.92
CA ASP A 87 17.71 9.85 8.11
C ASP A 87 18.60 8.76 8.72
N ALA A 88 18.64 7.55 8.14
CA ALA A 88 19.57 6.50 8.57
C ALA A 88 20.86 6.47 7.74
N VAL A 89 20.94 7.27 6.67
CA VAL A 89 22.11 7.32 5.78
C VAL A 89 22.76 8.71 5.88
N GLY A 90 23.96 8.75 6.44
CA GLY A 90 24.75 9.96 6.62
C GLY A 90 25.17 10.61 5.29
N SER A 91 25.73 11.82 5.39
CA SER A 91 26.22 12.58 4.24
C SER A 91 27.40 11.90 3.51
N ASP A 92 28.09 10.98 4.18
CA ASP A 92 29.15 10.14 3.61
C ASP A 92 28.60 8.89 2.89
N GLY A 93 27.27 8.73 2.84
CA GLY A 93 26.60 7.59 2.20
C GLY A 93 26.57 6.32 3.04
N LYS A 94 27.00 6.36 4.31
CA LYS A 94 27.01 5.20 5.21
C LYS A 94 25.87 5.23 6.21
N LEU A 95 25.59 4.08 6.82
CA LEU A 95 24.63 4.01 7.91
C LEU A 95 25.16 4.71 9.17
N ASP A 96 24.31 5.50 9.82
CA ASP A 96 24.60 6.12 11.12
C ASP A 96 24.16 5.25 12.32
N ARG A 97 23.56 4.08 12.02
CA ARG A 97 22.95 3.16 12.99
C ARG A 97 23.01 1.71 12.50
N PRO A 98 22.68 0.72 13.35
CA PRO A 98 22.59 -0.67 12.92
C PRO A 98 21.59 -0.86 11.76
N LYS A 99 21.89 -1.79 10.84
CA LYS A 99 21.11 -1.99 9.59
C LYS A 99 19.64 -2.30 9.86
N GLU A 100 19.36 -3.09 10.89
CA GLU A 100 18.03 -3.50 11.32
C GLU A 100 17.18 -2.32 11.83
N LEU A 101 17.84 -1.22 12.26
CA LEU A 101 17.20 0.03 12.66
C LEU A 101 17.22 1.10 11.55
N ALA A 102 17.81 0.79 10.40
CA ALA A 102 17.92 1.70 9.25
C ALA A 102 16.86 1.44 8.17
N VAL A 103 16.25 0.26 8.14
CA VAL A 103 15.26 -0.08 7.11
C VAL A 103 13.91 0.58 7.41
N ASN A 104 13.37 1.33 6.44
CA ASN A 104 12.04 1.92 6.45
C ASN A 104 10.95 0.87 6.13
N LYS A 105 11.19 0.10 5.06
CA LYS A 105 10.29 -0.96 4.59
C LYS A 105 11.02 -2.10 3.86
N ILE A 106 10.36 -3.24 3.77
CA ILE A 106 10.69 -4.36 2.87
C ILE A 106 9.56 -4.54 1.87
N GLY A 107 9.89 -4.87 0.61
CA GLY A 107 8.91 -5.13 -0.44
C GLY A 107 9.55 -5.68 -1.73
N HIS A 108 8.80 -6.04 -2.76
CA HIS A 108 7.35 -5.84 -2.90
C HIS A 108 6.56 -7.16 -3.10
N ALA A 109 7.20 -8.32 -2.96
CA ALA A 109 6.60 -9.64 -3.19
C ALA A 109 6.62 -10.59 -1.98
N LEU A 110 6.57 -10.07 -0.74
CA LEU A 110 6.45 -10.88 0.48
C LEU A 110 5.29 -11.90 0.39
N HIS A 111 4.12 -11.48 -0.10
CA HIS A 111 2.94 -12.34 -0.27
C HIS A 111 3.16 -13.55 -1.20
N GLU A 112 4.12 -13.47 -2.12
CA GLU A 112 4.48 -14.59 -3.00
C GLU A 112 5.62 -15.42 -2.45
N LEU A 113 6.68 -14.76 -2.01
CA LEU A 113 7.99 -15.36 -1.78
C LEU A 113 8.19 -15.85 -0.35
N ASP A 114 7.42 -15.35 0.61
CA ASP A 114 7.55 -15.75 2.01
C ASP A 114 6.30 -16.49 2.50
N PRO A 115 6.43 -17.75 2.97
CA PRO A 115 5.30 -18.57 3.38
C PRO A 115 4.43 -17.94 4.50
N ILE A 116 5.00 -17.17 5.41
CA ILE A 116 4.25 -16.56 6.52
C ILE A 116 3.33 -15.46 5.99
N PHE A 117 3.87 -14.58 5.15
CA PHE A 117 3.10 -13.49 4.54
C PHE A 117 2.12 -14.02 3.49
N ARG A 118 2.50 -15.08 2.75
CA ARG A 118 1.61 -15.79 1.83
C ARG A 118 0.39 -16.36 2.54
N ARG A 119 0.59 -17.04 3.67
CA ARG A 119 -0.49 -17.63 4.47
C ARG A 119 -1.56 -16.60 4.83
N VAL A 120 -1.12 -15.43 5.29
CA VAL A 120 -2.02 -14.33 5.68
C VAL A 120 -2.70 -13.67 4.49
N THR A 121 -2.02 -13.59 3.33
CA THR A 121 -2.51 -12.86 2.16
C THR A 121 -3.36 -13.71 1.22
N LEU A 122 -2.86 -14.87 0.80
CA LEU A 122 -3.42 -15.68 -0.28
C LEU A 122 -4.14 -16.94 0.22
N GLU A 123 -3.92 -17.37 1.46
CA GLU A 123 -4.48 -18.62 2.00
C GLU A 123 -5.52 -18.38 3.12
N ASN A 124 -5.58 -17.16 3.67
CA ASN A 124 -6.47 -16.78 4.75
C ASN A 124 -7.94 -16.69 4.31
N GLN A 125 -8.76 -17.62 4.80
CA GLN A 125 -10.19 -17.68 4.46
C GLN A 125 -11.00 -16.50 5.00
N LYS A 126 -10.65 -15.93 6.17
CA LYS A 126 -11.32 -14.72 6.70
C LYS A 126 -11.13 -13.55 5.72
N LEU A 127 -9.92 -13.42 5.17
CA LEU A 127 -9.60 -12.38 4.20
C LEU A 127 -10.35 -12.57 2.88
N LYS A 128 -10.40 -13.81 2.37
CA LYS A 128 -11.18 -14.13 1.16
C LYS A 128 -12.67 -13.85 1.37
N SER A 129 -13.23 -14.20 2.53
CA SER A 129 -14.63 -13.90 2.88
C SER A 129 -14.89 -12.40 2.96
N LEU A 130 -14.01 -11.64 3.62
CA LEU A 130 -14.08 -10.18 3.67
C LEU A 130 -14.12 -9.57 2.26
N ALA A 131 -13.19 -9.97 1.39
CA ALA A 131 -13.14 -9.45 0.02
C ALA A 131 -14.41 -9.82 -0.79
N ARG A 132 -14.98 -11.01 -0.59
CA ARG A 132 -16.24 -11.44 -1.21
C ARG A 132 -17.45 -10.68 -0.68
N ASP A 133 -17.50 -10.37 0.61
CA ASP A 133 -18.59 -9.61 1.21
C ASP A 133 -18.58 -8.16 0.74
N LEU A 134 -17.40 -7.55 0.65
CA LEU A 134 -17.24 -6.16 0.20
C LEU A 134 -17.62 -5.99 -1.27
N LYS A 135 -17.46 -7.04 -2.09
CA LYS A 135 -17.80 -7.06 -3.53
C LYS A 135 -17.16 -5.92 -4.31
N PHE A 136 -16.00 -5.46 -3.84
CA PHE A 136 -15.28 -4.32 -4.43
C PHE A 136 -14.59 -4.72 -5.74
N HIS A 137 -14.04 -5.93 -5.80
CA HIS A 137 -13.45 -6.54 -7.00
C HIS A 137 -14.11 -7.90 -7.26
N LYS A 138 -14.31 -8.22 -8.54
CA LYS A 138 -14.85 -9.50 -9.03
C LYS A 138 -13.75 -10.56 -9.13
N ASP A 139 -12.61 -10.22 -9.72
CA ASP A 139 -11.42 -11.08 -9.81
C ASP A 139 -10.20 -10.32 -9.27
N PRO A 140 -10.06 -10.20 -7.93
CA PRO A 140 -8.97 -9.47 -7.30
C PRO A 140 -7.61 -10.13 -7.55
N ALA A 141 -6.68 -9.35 -8.10
CA ALA A 141 -5.27 -9.71 -8.24
C ALA A 141 -4.43 -8.95 -7.21
N VAL A 142 -3.60 -9.67 -6.45
CA VAL A 142 -2.66 -9.11 -5.48
C VAL A 142 -1.44 -8.60 -6.23
N LEU A 143 -1.18 -7.32 -6.03
CA LEU A 143 -0.22 -6.56 -6.81
C LEU A 143 1.14 -6.50 -6.10
N GLN A 144 1.11 -6.11 -4.84
CA GLN A 144 2.27 -5.77 -4.05
C GLN A 144 1.97 -6.09 -2.58
N SER A 145 3.02 -6.43 -1.85
CA SER A 145 3.02 -6.46 -0.39
C SER A 145 4.29 -5.85 0.20
N MET A 146 4.18 -5.19 1.35
CA MET A 146 5.29 -4.57 2.08
C MET A 146 5.19 -4.80 3.58
N THR A 147 6.33 -4.79 4.26
CA THR A 147 6.38 -4.56 5.71
C THR A 147 6.97 -3.18 5.97
N ILE A 148 6.32 -2.36 6.79
CA ILE A 148 6.72 -0.99 7.13
C ILE A 148 7.06 -0.93 8.62
N PHE A 149 8.26 -0.46 8.97
CA PHE A 149 8.78 -0.59 10.33
C PHE A 149 8.53 0.61 11.22
N LYS A 150 8.49 1.82 10.63
CA LYS A 150 8.51 3.11 11.38
C LYS A 150 9.52 3.02 12.52
N GLN A 151 10.80 3.05 12.17
CA GLN A 151 11.88 2.90 13.14
C GLN A 151 11.80 3.94 14.27
N PRO A 152 12.29 3.65 15.48
CA PRO A 152 12.23 4.58 16.61
C PRO A 152 12.92 5.90 16.24
N ARG A 153 12.29 7.02 16.62
CA ARG A 153 12.77 8.40 16.43
C ARG A 153 12.90 8.89 14.98
N ILE A 154 13.21 8.01 14.02
CA ILE A 154 13.49 8.38 12.63
C ILE A 154 12.44 7.89 11.65
N GLY A 155 11.48 7.06 12.07
CA GLY A 155 10.49 6.45 11.18
C GLY A 155 9.80 7.50 10.30
N GLY A 156 10.13 7.52 9.01
CA GLY A 156 9.84 8.65 8.13
C GLY A 156 8.35 8.96 8.01
N LYS A 157 7.99 10.25 7.90
CA LYS A 157 6.62 10.68 7.60
C LYS A 157 6.20 10.13 6.23
N VAL A 158 4.96 9.64 6.14
CA VAL A 158 4.32 9.41 4.85
C VAL A 158 3.36 10.57 4.62
N PRO A 159 3.62 11.44 3.63
CA PRO A 159 2.77 12.59 3.34
C PRO A 159 1.38 12.13 2.90
N GLU A 160 0.48 13.10 2.81
CA GLU A 160 -0.84 12.89 2.23
C GLU A 160 -0.73 12.30 0.82
N HIS A 161 -1.42 11.19 0.61
CA HIS A 161 -1.53 10.55 -0.70
C HIS A 161 -2.79 9.67 -0.75
N ASN A 162 -3.06 9.13 -1.93
CA ASN A 162 -3.97 8.01 -2.12
C ASN A 162 -3.30 6.94 -3.00
N ASP A 163 -3.63 5.67 -2.78
CA ASP A 163 -2.97 4.55 -3.46
C ASP A 163 -3.31 4.48 -4.96
N ARG A 164 -4.43 5.09 -5.39
CA ARG A 164 -4.82 5.17 -6.79
C ARG A 164 -3.87 6.01 -7.62
N GLN A 165 -3.15 6.98 -7.01
CA GLN A 165 -2.05 7.67 -7.69
C GLN A 165 -0.91 6.71 -8.04
N VAL A 166 -0.71 5.64 -7.26
CA VAL A 166 0.39 4.67 -7.46
C VAL A 166 -0.03 3.50 -8.33
N TYR A 167 -1.27 3.04 -8.16
CA TYR A 167 -1.82 1.85 -8.81
C TYR A 167 -3.08 2.22 -9.57
N LEU A 168 -2.89 2.67 -10.82
CA LEU A 168 -4.01 3.03 -11.68
C LEU A 168 -4.37 1.85 -12.60
N PRO A 169 -5.40 1.04 -12.28
CA PRO A 169 -6.00 0.14 -13.25
C PRO A 169 -6.89 0.95 -14.21
N LEU A 170 -6.88 0.65 -15.51
CA LEU A 170 -7.70 1.29 -16.53
C LEU A 170 -8.84 0.37 -17.00
N ILE A 171 -10.00 0.90 -17.39
CA ILE A 171 -11.01 0.10 -18.13
C ILE A 171 -10.67 0.11 -19.64
N ALA A 172 -10.59 -1.07 -20.27
CA ALA A 172 -10.15 -1.28 -21.65
C ALA A 172 -10.98 -0.51 -22.68
N PHE A 173 -12.31 -0.48 -22.51
CA PHE A 173 -13.21 0.18 -23.48
C PHE A 173 -12.91 1.68 -23.55
N THR A 174 -12.32 2.25 -22.50
CA THR A 174 -11.95 3.65 -22.49
C THR A 174 -10.49 3.85 -22.84
N TYR A 175 -9.56 2.93 -22.56
CA TYR A 175 -8.17 3.04 -23.04
C TYR A 175 -8.06 3.32 -24.56
N GLN A 176 -8.82 2.59 -25.38
CA GLN A 176 -8.79 2.76 -26.85
C GLN A 176 -9.44 4.08 -27.33
N TYR A 177 -10.38 4.65 -26.56
CA TYR A 177 -11.09 5.89 -26.89
C TYR A 177 -10.53 7.15 -26.19
N LEU A 178 -9.78 6.99 -25.10
CA LEU A 178 -9.22 8.05 -24.26
C LEU A 178 -7.90 8.62 -24.79
N THR A 179 -7.26 7.98 -25.77
CA THR A 179 -6.18 8.61 -26.55
C THR A 179 -6.67 9.83 -27.36
N LYS A 180 -7.98 10.12 -27.37
CA LYS A 180 -8.61 11.20 -28.15
C LYS A 180 -9.68 12.05 -27.44
N ARG A 181 -9.86 12.00 -26.10
CA ARG A 181 -10.91 12.75 -25.37
C ARG A 181 -10.45 13.39 -24.05
N PRO A 182 -11.12 14.46 -23.56
CA PRO A 182 -10.73 15.18 -22.34
C PRO A 182 -10.89 14.36 -21.05
N MET A 183 -9.95 14.54 -20.11
CA MET A 183 -9.71 13.70 -18.94
C MET A 183 -10.83 13.66 -17.88
N GLN A 184 -11.85 14.50 -17.97
CA GLN A 184 -12.99 14.49 -17.03
C GLN A 184 -13.81 13.18 -17.07
N THR A 185 -13.63 12.36 -18.10
CA THR A 185 -14.22 11.02 -18.22
C THR A 185 -13.44 9.92 -17.47
N TYR A 186 -12.20 10.17 -17.01
CA TYR A 186 -11.35 9.20 -16.30
C TYR A 186 -11.74 8.95 -14.83
N GLN A 187 -12.56 9.76 -14.17
CA GLN A 187 -12.81 9.54 -12.74
C GLN A 187 -13.85 8.45 -12.46
N ASN A 188 -14.87 8.34 -13.31
CA ASN A 188 -16.06 7.49 -13.10
C ASN A 188 -15.96 6.07 -13.68
N GLN A 189 -14.80 5.68 -14.23
CA GLN A 189 -14.65 4.45 -15.01
C GLN A 189 -13.45 3.59 -14.58
N HIS A 190 -13.07 3.64 -13.29
CA HIS A 190 -12.00 2.79 -12.79
C HIS A 190 -12.41 2.24 -11.44
N ILE A 191 -12.13 0.95 -11.24
CA ILE A 191 -12.26 0.32 -9.95
C ILE A 191 -10.91 0.51 -9.24
N PRO A 192 -10.83 1.30 -8.16
CA PRO A 192 -9.57 1.60 -7.48
C PRO A 192 -8.85 0.35 -6.98
N ALA A 193 -7.57 0.49 -6.65
CA ALA A 193 -6.90 -0.49 -5.80
C ALA A 193 -7.60 -0.55 -4.42
N LEU A 194 -7.47 -1.69 -3.75
CA LEU A 194 -7.88 -1.87 -2.36
C LEU A 194 -6.64 -2.24 -1.54
N GLY A 195 -6.33 -1.43 -0.52
CA GLY A 195 -5.24 -1.67 0.41
C GLY A 195 -5.70 -2.44 1.64
N PHE A 196 -4.85 -3.33 2.12
CA PHE A 196 -5.03 -4.09 3.36
C PHE A 196 -3.83 -3.85 4.23
N TRP A 197 -4.00 -3.13 5.33
CA TRP A 197 -2.92 -2.77 6.23
C TRP A 197 -3.15 -3.41 7.60
N PHE A 198 -2.17 -4.17 8.08
CA PHE A 198 -2.24 -4.93 9.32
C PHE A 198 -1.26 -4.36 10.33
N ALA A 199 -1.76 -3.97 11.50
CA ALA A 199 -0.92 -3.61 12.64
C ALA A 199 -0.23 -4.87 13.18
N LEU A 200 1.11 -4.93 13.14
CA LEU A 200 1.88 -5.99 13.80
C LEU A 200 2.33 -5.58 15.21
N GLU A 201 2.25 -4.29 15.51
CA GLU A 201 2.46 -3.69 16.82
C GLU A 201 1.37 -2.65 17.09
N ASP A 202 1.22 -2.24 18.35
CA ASP A 202 0.28 -1.18 18.71
C ASP A 202 0.63 0.13 18.00
N CYS A 203 -0.38 0.75 17.42
CA CYS A 203 -0.29 1.98 16.66
C CYS A 203 -0.85 3.13 17.50
N THR A 204 -0.02 4.12 17.76
CA THR A 204 -0.30 5.24 18.65
C THR A 204 -0.04 6.57 17.94
N PRO A 205 -0.53 7.69 18.48
CA PRO A 205 -0.23 9.00 17.93
C PRO A 205 1.27 9.30 17.82
N SER A 206 2.08 8.79 18.77
CA SER A 206 3.51 9.08 18.83
C SER A 206 4.39 8.18 17.96
N ASN A 207 3.89 7.00 17.56
CA ASN A 207 4.64 6.06 16.70
C ASN A 207 4.16 6.01 15.24
N GLY A 208 3.35 6.98 14.83
CA GLY A 208 2.94 7.16 13.44
C GLY A 208 1.77 6.26 13.03
N ALA A 209 0.69 6.28 13.83
CA ALA A 209 -0.63 5.80 13.43
C ALA A 209 -1.12 6.48 12.13
N LEU A 210 -2.03 5.81 11.43
CA LEU A 210 -2.63 6.33 10.20
C LEU A 210 -3.67 7.42 10.52
N SER A 211 -3.73 8.43 9.67
CA SER A 211 -4.82 9.40 9.63
C SER A 211 -5.46 9.37 8.25
N PHE A 212 -6.79 9.46 8.21
CA PHE A 212 -7.60 9.45 6.99
C PHE A 212 -8.45 10.72 6.91
N ALA A 213 -8.74 11.19 5.70
CA ALA A 213 -9.80 12.17 5.46
C ALA A 213 -11.09 11.44 5.05
N PRO A 214 -12.06 11.22 5.97
CA PRO A 214 -13.23 10.41 5.67
C PRO A 214 -14.04 10.99 4.51
N GLY A 215 -14.43 10.14 3.56
CA GLY A 215 -15.23 10.54 2.39
C GLY A 215 -14.44 11.23 1.27
N SER A 216 -13.13 11.47 1.45
CA SER A 216 -12.32 12.13 0.42
C SER A 216 -12.21 11.31 -0.88
N HIS A 217 -12.43 9.99 -0.81
CA HIS A 217 -12.45 9.12 -2.00
C HIS A 217 -13.61 9.42 -2.96
N LEU A 218 -14.64 10.14 -2.49
CA LEU A 218 -15.80 10.55 -3.27
C LEU A 218 -15.68 11.98 -3.82
N THR A 219 -14.89 12.83 -3.15
CA THR A 219 -14.91 14.28 -3.37
C THR A 219 -13.59 14.83 -3.90
N HIS A 220 -12.46 14.19 -3.57
CA HIS A 220 -11.13 14.69 -3.93
C HIS A 220 -10.66 14.09 -5.27
N PRO A 221 -10.20 14.91 -6.22
CA PRO A 221 -9.77 14.42 -7.52
C PRO A 221 -8.44 13.65 -7.43
N ILE A 222 -8.27 12.67 -8.32
CA ILE A 222 -6.95 12.10 -8.62
C ILE A 222 -6.27 13.00 -9.64
N ASP A 223 -5.38 13.86 -9.18
CA ASP A 223 -4.76 14.96 -9.92
C ASP A 223 -3.41 14.62 -10.54
N ARG A 224 -2.75 13.59 -10.04
CA ARG A 224 -1.47 13.07 -10.56
C ARG A 224 -1.39 11.56 -10.42
N ARG A 225 -0.42 10.96 -11.11
CA ARG A 225 -0.09 9.54 -10.96
C ARG A 225 1.41 9.28 -11.03
N PHE A 226 1.84 8.23 -10.36
CA PHE A 226 3.22 7.78 -10.31
C PHE A 226 3.49 6.78 -11.42
N VAL A 227 4.47 7.08 -12.28
CA VAL A 227 4.76 6.29 -13.49
C VAL A 227 6.25 6.03 -13.65
N ARG A 228 6.59 4.99 -14.43
CA ARG A 228 7.92 4.85 -15.04
C ARG A 228 8.14 5.96 -16.07
N THR A 229 9.26 6.66 -16.00
CA THR A 229 9.59 7.77 -16.92
C THR A 229 10.21 7.31 -18.24
N GLY A 230 10.38 6.00 -18.45
CA GLY A 230 11.06 5.42 -19.63
C GLY A 230 12.57 5.68 -19.68
N THR A 231 13.12 6.51 -18.79
CA THR A 231 14.53 6.92 -18.72
C THR A 231 15.29 6.32 -17.52
N GLY A 232 14.83 5.18 -16.99
CA GLY A 232 15.48 4.50 -15.86
C GLY A 232 15.07 4.98 -14.47
N GLY A 233 13.88 5.59 -14.33
CA GLY A 233 13.36 6.04 -13.04
C GLY A 233 11.83 6.13 -13.01
N THR A 234 11.32 6.74 -11.94
CA THR A 234 9.90 7.09 -11.84
C THR A 234 9.70 8.59 -11.62
N GLY A 235 8.47 9.03 -11.84
CA GLY A 235 8.05 10.41 -11.64
C GLY A 235 6.53 10.52 -11.60
N PHE A 236 6.04 11.75 -11.50
CA PHE A 236 4.60 12.02 -11.50
C PHE A 236 4.14 12.63 -12.81
N GLU A 237 3.10 12.07 -13.40
CA GLU A 237 2.33 12.67 -14.49
C GLU A 237 1.11 13.38 -13.92
N THR A 238 0.91 14.65 -14.27
CA THR A 238 -0.31 15.40 -13.92
C THR A 238 -1.49 14.90 -14.77
N LEU A 239 -2.61 14.59 -14.10
CA LEU A 239 -3.86 14.15 -14.69
C LEU A 239 -4.88 15.29 -14.81
N CYS A 240 -4.97 16.16 -13.82
CA CYS A 240 -5.84 17.33 -13.88
C CYS A 240 -5.35 18.41 -12.90
N ALA A 241 -6.10 19.52 -12.80
CA ALA A 241 -5.83 20.51 -11.77
C ALA A 241 -6.04 19.89 -10.38
N PRO A 242 -5.18 20.20 -9.39
CA PRO A 242 -5.32 19.70 -8.04
C PRO A 242 -6.66 20.17 -7.43
N GLY A 243 -7.21 19.33 -6.55
CA GLY A 243 -8.35 19.72 -5.72
C GLY A 243 -7.99 20.83 -4.73
N PRO A 244 -8.98 21.44 -4.06
CA PRO A 244 -8.69 22.32 -2.94
C PRO A 244 -7.92 21.54 -1.86
N PRO A 245 -6.85 22.12 -1.29
CA PRO A 245 -6.09 21.44 -0.26
C PRO A 245 -6.98 21.15 0.96
N LEU A 246 -6.87 19.94 1.52
CA LEU A 246 -7.50 19.62 2.79
C LEU A 246 -6.70 20.23 3.94
N ARG A 247 -7.40 20.56 5.02
CA ARG A 247 -6.82 21.11 6.24
C ARG A 247 -6.51 19.97 7.21
N GLU A 248 -5.68 20.25 8.22
CA GLU A 248 -5.28 19.23 9.20
C GLU A 248 -6.49 18.66 9.95
N GLU A 249 -7.48 19.50 10.27
CA GLU A 249 -8.72 19.12 10.94
C GLU A 249 -9.65 18.22 10.10
N ASP A 250 -9.43 18.13 8.78
CA ASP A 250 -10.19 17.24 7.92
C ASP A 250 -9.67 15.78 8.04
N TYR A 251 -8.53 15.57 8.72
CA TYR A 251 -7.94 14.27 8.99
C TYR A 251 -8.28 13.76 10.40
N VAL A 252 -8.76 12.52 10.46
CA VAL A 252 -9.00 11.80 11.71
C VAL A 252 -7.91 10.75 11.91
N MET A 253 -7.24 10.78 13.05
CA MET A 253 -6.22 9.80 13.43
C MET A 253 -6.85 8.55 14.01
N HIS A 254 -6.35 7.38 13.60
CA HIS A 254 -6.85 6.08 14.04
C HIS A 254 -5.75 5.23 14.70
N PRO A 255 -5.41 5.48 15.98
CA PRO A 255 -4.66 4.54 16.80
C PRO A 255 -5.39 3.19 16.89
N CYS A 256 -4.65 2.09 16.89
CA CYS A 256 -5.24 0.76 16.95
C CYS A 256 -4.28 -0.27 17.56
N PRO A 257 -4.77 -1.33 18.20
CA PRO A 257 -3.93 -2.38 18.75
C PRO A 257 -3.36 -3.30 17.66
N ALA A 258 -2.29 -4.02 17.99
CA ALA A 258 -1.76 -5.09 17.15
C ALA A 258 -2.85 -6.11 16.77
N GLY A 259 -2.77 -6.63 15.55
CA GLY A 259 -3.75 -7.54 14.95
C GLY A 259 -4.93 -6.85 14.27
N THR A 260 -5.03 -5.53 14.32
CA THR A 260 -6.03 -4.75 13.58
C THR A 260 -5.74 -4.78 12.08
N LEU A 261 -6.75 -5.10 11.28
CA LEU A 261 -6.76 -4.84 9.83
C LEU A 261 -7.43 -3.49 9.55
N VAL A 262 -6.81 -2.69 8.70
CA VAL A 262 -7.39 -1.50 8.08
C VAL A 262 -7.57 -1.78 6.58
N VAL A 263 -8.81 -1.76 6.12
CA VAL A 263 -9.14 -1.83 4.70
C VAL A 263 -9.18 -0.40 4.15
N ILE A 264 -8.44 -0.13 3.09
CA ILE A 264 -8.20 1.23 2.57
C ILE A 264 -8.68 1.31 1.13
N HIS A 265 -9.68 2.16 0.86
CA HIS A 265 -10.11 2.45 -0.50
C HIS A 265 -9.01 3.21 -1.24
N GLY A 266 -8.61 2.78 -2.44
CA GLY A 266 -7.45 3.35 -3.12
C GLY A 266 -7.53 4.86 -3.41
N SER A 267 -8.71 5.46 -3.44
CA SER A 267 -8.87 6.92 -3.60
C SER A 267 -8.95 7.71 -2.29
N VAL A 268 -8.97 7.08 -1.10
CA VAL A 268 -9.06 7.83 0.17
C VAL A 268 -7.71 8.48 0.47
N LEU A 269 -7.75 9.75 0.88
CA LEU A 269 -6.56 10.49 1.28
C LEU A 269 -6.18 10.05 2.68
N HIS A 270 -4.92 9.65 2.82
CA HIS A 270 -4.38 9.20 4.08
C HIS A 270 -2.90 9.55 4.23
N LYS A 271 -2.44 9.57 5.48
CA LYS A 271 -1.06 9.94 5.85
C LYS A 271 -0.64 9.26 7.14
N SER A 272 0.65 9.32 7.46
CA SER A 272 1.15 9.00 8.80
C SER A 272 2.30 9.90 9.20
N GLU A 273 2.23 10.42 10.43
CA GLU A 273 3.28 11.30 10.95
C GLU A 273 4.56 10.54 11.29
N ARG A 274 5.67 11.28 11.38
CA ARG A 274 6.97 10.73 11.76
C ARG A 274 6.87 10.01 13.12
N ASN A 275 7.51 8.85 13.24
CA ASN A 275 7.64 8.19 14.53
C ASN A 275 8.70 8.92 15.36
N THR A 276 8.28 9.63 16.39
CA THR A 276 9.16 10.35 17.33
C THR A 276 9.37 9.60 18.64
N SER A 277 8.77 8.42 18.78
CA SER A 277 8.83 7.60 19.99
C SER A 277 10.03 6.65 20.00
N GLU A 278 10.22 6.01 21.16
CA GLU A 278 11.23 4.97 21.40
C GLU A 278 10.83 3.58 20.89
N LYS A 279 9.58 3.41 20.44
CA LYS A 279 9.04 2.13 19.99
C LYS A 279 8.95 2.13 18.47
N THR A 280 9.11 0.96 17.87
CA THR A 280 8.79 0.74 16.46
C THR A 280 7.28 0.75 16.22
N ARG A 281 6.87 0.74 14.95
CA ARG A 281 5.50 0.43 14.55
C ARG A 281 5.50 -0.43 13.29
N TYR A 282 5.65 -1.73 13.50
CA TYR A 282 5.61 -2.71 12.43
C TYR A 282 4.18 -2.84 11.90
N ALA A 283 4.07 -2.81 10.58
CA ALA A 283 2.84 -3.10 9.88
C ALA A 283 3.13 -3.88 8.61
N TYR A 284 2.26 -4.83 8.29
CA TYR A 284 2.23 -5.48 6.99
C TYR A 284 1.17 -4.83 6.13
N THR A 285 1.41 -4.65 4.84
CA THR A 285 0.39 -4.17 3.91
C THR A 285 0.46 -4.88 2.59
N PHE A 286 -0.67 -5.08 1.93
CA PHE A 286 -0.71 -5.47 0.52
C PHE A 286 -1.84 -4.75 -0.20
N HIS A 287 -1.72 -4.68 -1.51
CA HIS A 287 -2.70 -4.04 -2.39
C HIS A 287 -3.21 -5.04 -3.41
N MET A 288 -4.51 -4.95 -3.70
CA MET A 288 -5.13 -5.70 -4.79
C MET A 288 -5.87 -4.77 -5.75
N ILE A 289 -6.02 -5.23 -6.99
CA ILE A 289 -6.73 -4.54 -8.07
C ILE A 289 -7.76 -5.46 -8.70
N GLU A 290 -8.77 -4.87 -9.36
CA GLU A 290 -9.60 -5.64 -10.29
C GLU A 290 -8.77 -6.15 -11.46
N SER A 291 -9.01 -7.38 -11.87
CA SER A 291 -8.38 -7.95 -13.07
C SER A 291 -9.36 -8.68 -13.98
N ALA A 292 -10.64 -8.73 -13.64
CA ALA A 292 -11.68 -9.15 -14.55
C ALA A 292 -11.80 -8.17 -15.72
N PRO A 293 -12.04 -8.65 -16.95
CA PRO A 293 -12.38 -7.80 -18.07
C PRO A 293 -13.58 -6.89 -17.74
N PRO A 294 -13.59 -5.63 -18.21
CA PRO A 294 -12.65 -5.04 -19.17
C PRO A 294 -11.40 -4.40 -18.55
N THR A 295 -11.00 -4.71 -17.32
CA THR A 295 -9.84 -4.03 -16.70
C THR A 295 -8.51 -4.35 -17.39
N VAL A 296 -7.68 -3.33 -17.58
CA VAL A 296 -6.32 -3.38 -18.15
C VAL A 296 -5.38 -2.71 -17.16
N TYR A 297 -4.30 -3.40 -16.81
CA TYR A 297 -3.25 -2.84 -15.98
C TYR A 297 -2.33 -1.95 -16.85
N ASP A 298 -2.19 -0.69 -16.46
CA ASP A 298 -1.42 0.29 -17.26
C ASP A 298 0.09 -0.04 -17.25
N GLU A 299 0.70 -0.12 -18.43
CA GLU A 299 2.14 -0.37 -18.62
C GLU A 299 3.02 0.76 -18.07
N LYS A 300 2.46 1.94 -17.82
CA LYS A 300 3.16 3.06 -17.19
C LYS A 300 3.24 2.94 -15.68
N ASN A 301 2.45 2.08 -15.03
CA ASN A 301 2.57 1.85 -13.59
C ASN A 301 4.02 1.45 -13.26
N TRP A 302 4.54 1.97 -12.15
CA TRP A 302 5.93 1.68 -11.80
C TRP A 302 6.14 0.20 -11.50
N LEU A 303 5.15 -0.47 -10.92
CA LEU A 303 5.18 -1.90 -10.73
C LEU A 303 4.65 -2.56 -12.00
N GLN A 304 5.35 -3.55 -12.52
CA GLN A 304 4.89 -4.37 -13.63
C GLN A 304 5.04 -5.85 -13.24
N PRO A 305 4.05 -6.71 -13.55
CA PRO A 305 4.21 -8.14 -13.31
C PRO A 305 5.30 -8.69 -14.23
N THR A 306 6.07 -9.67 -13.76
CA THR A 306 7.04 -10.37 -14.60
C THR A 306 6.40 -11.60 -15.23
N ARG A 307 7.03 -12.16 -16.26
CA ARG A 307 6.55 -13.40 -16.87
C ARG A 307 6.61 -14.56 -15.86
N GLU A 308 7.64 -14.55 -15.02
CA GLU A 308 7.91 -15.55 -14.00
C GLU A 308 6.99 -15.41 -12.79
N MET A 309 6.56 -14.17 -12.47
CA MET A 309 5.69 -13.86 -11.36
C MET A 309 4.57 -12.90 -11.79
N PRO A 310 3.50 -13.42 -12.45
CA PRO A 310 2.29 -12.65 -12.66
C PRO A 310 1.58 -12.38 -11.33
N PHE A 311 0.69 -11.38 -11.29
CA PHE A 311 -0.09 -11.10 -10.09
C PHE A 311 -0.98 -12.29 -9.71
N SER A 312 -0.85 -12.78 -8.48
CA SER A 312 -1.70 -13.86 -7.98
C SER A 312 -3.13 -13.41 -7.79
N LYS A 313 -4.06 -14.33 -8.05
CA LYS A 313 -5.49 -14.11 -7.78
C LYS A 313 -5.79 -14.46 -6.34
N LEU A 314 -6.40 -13.53 -5.60
CA LEU A 314 -6.81 -13.78 -4.21
C LEU A 314 -7.82 -14.93 -4.12
N PHE A 315 -8.70 -15.08 -5.12
CA PHE A 315 -9.70 -16.14 -5.16
C PHE A 315 -9.25 -17.43 -5.86
N ALA A 316 -7.99 -17.54 -6.28
CA ALA A 316 -7.47 -18.81 -6.78
C ALA A 316 -7.61 -19.91 -5.72
N ALA A 317 -7.82 -21.14 -6.19
CA ALA A 317 -7.72 -22.32 -5.35
C ALA A 317 -6.29 -22.43 -4.82
N SER A 318 -6.18 -22.68 -3.52
CA SER A 318 -4.93 -23.00 -2.83
C SER A 318 -4.41 -24.37 -3.24
#